data_AF-A0A2V7W9V1-F1
#
_entry.id   AF-A0A2V7W9V1-F1
#
_cell.length_a   1.000
_cell.length_b   1.000
_cell.length_c   1.000
_cell.angle_alpha   90.00
_cell.angle_beta   90.00
_cell.angle_gamma   90.00
#
_symmetry.space_group_name_H-M   'P 1'
#
loop_
_entity.id
_entity.type
_entity.pdbx_description
1 polymer ?
#
loop_
_entity_poly.entity_id
_entity_poly.type
_entity_poly.pdbx_seq_one_letter_code
_entity_poly.pdbx_strand_id
1 'polypeptide(L)'
;MALVFALAACNGPRAGNTAADNAALFTIQHAKHQLRAAVAGSDCHVLVIETKAEFDDDLVESIQYGIGDYDAFGGADQFAQEHGFRAVVYRDSAGALWTYGATTRDEAQSMPRCR
;
A
#
# COMPACT_ATOMS: atom_id res chain seq x y z
N MET A 1 -16.04 49.42 14.02
CA MET A 1 -16.49 48.06 14.36
C MET A 1 -15.95 47.12 13.29
N ALA A 2 -14.85 46.42 13.60
CA ALA A 2 -14.19 45.50 12.68
C ALA A 2 -14.78 44.10 12.88
N LEU A 3 -15.44 43.55 11.87
CA LEU A 3 -15.84 42.14 11.84
C LEU A 3 -14.75 41.36 11.12
N VAL A 4 -13.96 40.66 11.94
CA VAL A 4 -12.98 39.66 11.55
C VAL A 4 -13.75 38.51 10.90
N PHE A 5 -13.67 38.39 9.58
CA PHE A 5 -14.03 37.14 8.91
C PHE A 5 -12.93 36.14 9.26
N ALA A 6 -13.29 35.17 10.09
CA ALA A 6 -12.49 34.00 10.36
C ALA A 6 -12.03 33.42 9.03
N LEU A 7 -10.71 33.41 8.82
CA LEU A 7 -10.10 32.54 7.84
C LEU A 7 -10.59 31.14 8.18
N ALA A 8 -11.51 30.62 7.36
CA ALA A 8 -11.66 29.20 7.21
C ALA A 8 -10.24 28.71 6.91
N ALA A 9 -9.62 28.08 7.90
CA ALA A 9 -8.46 27.26 7.66
C ALA A 9 -8.97 26.25 6.62
N CYS A 10 -8.61 26.48 5.37
CA CYS A 10 -8.67 25.46 4.35
C CYS A 10 -7.85 24.32 4.94
N ASN A 11 -8.52 23.32 5.52
CA ASN A 11 -8.04 21.96 5.52
C ASN A 11 -8.03 21.52 4.05
N GLY A 12 -7.16 22.16 3.26
CA GLY A 12 -6.70 21.57 2.02
C GLY A 12 -6.10 20.23 2.40
N PRO A 13 -6.19 19.22 1.51
CA PRO A 13 -5.54 17.94 1.77
C PRO A 13 -4.11 18.25 2.21
N ARG A 14 -3.70 17.73 3.39
CA ARG A 14 -2.26 17.65 3.75
C ARG A 14 -1.54 17.33 2.47
N ALA A 15 -0.57 18.14 2.03
CA ALA A 15 0.17 17.92 0.79
C ALA A 15 0.47 16.42 0.69
N GLY A 16 -0.37 15.73 -0.07
CA GLY A 16 -0.66 14.34 0.21
C GLY A 16 0.33 13.54 -0.57
N ASN A 17 1.20 12.82 0.12
CA ASN A 17 2.07 11.84 -0.51
C ASN A 17 1.24 11.07 -1.55
N THR A 18 1.70 11.09 -2.81
CA THR A 18 1.02 10.37 -3.88
C THR A 18 0.96 8.88 -3.54
N ALA A 19 0.11 8.11 -4.22
CA ALA A 19 0.12 6.66 -4.06
C ALA A 19 1.54 6.07 -4.25
N ALA A 20 2.32 6.63 -5.18
CA ALA A 20 3.71 6.25 -5.41
C ALA A 20 4.62 6.58 -4.22
N ASP A 21 4.49 7.77 -3.63
CA ASP A 21 5.25 8.15 -2.43
C ASP A 21 4.90 7.25 -1.24
N ASN A 22 3.63 6.88 -1.08
CA ASN A 22 3.20 5.94 -0.03
C ASN A 22 3.75 4.53 -0.28
N ALA A 23 3.78 4.04 -1.52
CA ALA A 23 4.43 2.77 -1.85
C ALA A 23 5.96 2.81 -1.59
N ALA A 24 6.62 3.94 -1.89
CA ALA A 24 8.03 4.13 -1.56
C ALA A 24 8.26 4.13 -0.03
N LEU A 25 7.38 4.78 0.73
CA LEU A 25 7.40 4.76 2.19
C LEU A 25 7.29 3.33 2.74
N PHE A 26 6.34 2.53 2.23
CA PHE A 26 6.20 1.13 2.63
C PHE A 26 7.48 0.32 2.35
N THR A 27 8.11 0.54 1.20
CA THR A 27 9.38 -0.09 0.82
C THR A 27 10.49 0.26 1.81
N ILE A 28 10.62 1.54 2.18
CA ILE A 28 11.65 2.00 3.12
C ILE A 28 11.44 1.35 4.50
N GLN A 29 10.20 1.29 4.97
CA GLN A 29 9.87 0.72 6.28
C GLN A 29 10.15 -0.80 6.34
N HIS A 30 9.98 -1.50 5.22
CA HIS A 30 10.19 -2.94 5.12
C HIS A 30 11.50 -3.33 4.43
N ALA A 31 12.45 -2.39 4.28
CA ALA A 31 13.72 -2.65 3.60
C ALA A 31 14.50 -3.81 4.24
N LYS A 32 14.40 -3.97 5.58
CA LYS A 32 15.03 -5.07 6.33
C LYS A 32 14.52 -6.46 5.91
N HIS A 33 13.30 -6.53 5.37
CA HIS A 33 12.65 -7.75 4.88
C HIS A 33 12.76 -7.93 3.37
N GLN A 34 13.51 -7.05 2.68
CA GLN A 34 13.68 -7.08 1.23
C GLN A 34 12.36 -6.95 0.45
N LEU A 35 11.31 -6.41 1.08
CA LEU A 35 10.04 -6.12 0.41
C LEU A 35 10.17 -4.84 -0.42
N ARG A 36 9.51 -4.82 -1.56
CA ARG A 36 9.36 -3.66 -2.42
C ARG A 36 7.89 -3.42 -2.67
N ALA A 37 7.42 -2.21 -2.45
CA ALA A 37 6.07 -1.83 -2.81
C ALA A 37 6.07 -0.93 -4.03
N ALA A 38 5.04 -1.11 -4.86
CA ALA A 38 4.76 -0.32 -6.02
C ALA A 38 3.25 -0.17 -6.18
N VAL A 39 2.84 0.67 -7.12
CA VAL A 39 1.43 0.96 -7.36
C VAL A 39 1.00 0.37 -8.70
N ALA A 40 -0.22 -0.16 -8.76
CA ALA A 40 -0.80 -0.71 -9.98
C ALA A 40 -2.28 -0.37 -10.11
N GLY A 41 -2.86 -0.75 -11.25
CA GLY A 41 -4.25 -0.51 -11.59
C GLY A 41 -4.43 0.72 -12.48
N SER A 42 -5.57 0.79 -13.17
CA SER A 42 -5.93 1.95 -14.03
C SER A 42 -6.08 3.24 -13.23
N ASP A 43 -6.36 3.11 -11.94
CA ASP A 43 -6.57 4.18 -10.97
C ASP A 43 -5.33 4.44 -10.10
N CYS A 44 -4.29 3.61 -10.17
CA CYS A 44 -3.11 3.71 -9.30
C CYS A 44 -3.45 3.68 -7.80
N HIS A 45 -4.46 2.89 -7.42
CA HIS A 45 -4.89 2.72 -6.03
C HIS A 45 -4.76 1.27 -5.54
N VAL A 46 -3.97 0.43 -6.22
CA VAL A 46 -3.61 -0.90 -5.73
C VAL A 46 -2.16 -0.90 -5.25
N LEU A 47 -1.96 -1.21 -3.97
CA LEU A 47 -0.63 -1.42 -3.40
C LEU A 47 -0.16 -2.82 -3.76
N VAL A 48 1.00 -2.93 -4.40
CA VAL A 48 1.56 -4.23 -4.75
C VAL A 48 2.88 -4.41 -4.04
N ILE A 49 2.97 -5.45 -3.22
CA ILE A 49 4.13 -5.82 -2.42
C ILE A 49 4.81 -6.99 -3.12
N GLU A 50 6.07 -6.79 -3.46
CA GLU A 50 6.92 -7.75 -4.16
C GLU A 50 8.12 -8.14 -3.32
N THR A 51 8.57 -9.38 -3.48
CA THR A 51 9.83 -9.85 -2.94
C THR A 51 10.55 -10.75 -3.95
N LYS A 52 11.86 -10.93 -3.75
CA LYS A 52 12.67 -11.88 -4.54
C LYS A 52 12.66 -13.29 -3.96
N ALA A 53 12.20 -13.45 -2.72
CA ALA A 53 11.97 -14.76 -2.11
C ALA A 53 10.63 -15.35 -2.57
N GLU A 54 10.36 -16.60 -2.24
CA GLU A 54 9.00 -17.16 -2.28
C GLU A 54 8.25 -16.72 -1.03
N PHE A 55 6.96 -16.44 -1.18
CA PHE A 55 6.09 -16.16 -0.03
C PHE A 55 5.47 -17.46 0.48
N ASP A 56 5.50 -17.67 1.80
CA ASP A 56 4.62 -18.62 2.47
C ASP A 56 3.30 -17.90 2.82
N ASP A 57 2.18 -18.62 2.87
CA ASP A 57 0.88 -18.09 3.27
C ASP A 57 0.96 -17.43 4.66
N ASP A 58 1.66 -18.05 5.62
CA ASP A 58 1.84 -17.50 6.98
C ASP A 58 2.62 -16.18 6.98
N LEU A 59 3.57 -16.03 6.06
CA LEU A 59 4.34 -14.80 5.89
C LEU A 59 3.48 -13.70 5.28
N VAL A 60 2.67 -14.02 4.26
CA VAL A 60 1.74 -13.07 3.65
C VAL A 60 0.74 -12.55 4.69
N GLU A 61 0.15 -13.43 5.50
CA GLU A 61 -0.76 -13.03 6.56
C GLU A 61 -0.06 -12.17 7.64
N SER A 62 1.17 -12.52 8.00
CA SER A 62 1.95 -11.73 8.96
C SER A 62 2.21 -10.30 8.47
N ILE A 63 2.51 -10.13 7.18
CA ILE A 63 2.69 -8.79 6.58
C ILE A 63 1.33 -8.07 6.46
N GLN A 64 0.28 -8.78 6.06
CA GLN A 64 -1.05 -8.22 5.85
C GLN A 64 -1.62 -7.63 7.14
N TYR A 65 -1.51 -8.37 8.24
CA TYR A 65 -2.09 -8.00 9.54
C TYR A 65 -1.08 -7.40 10.52
N GLY A 66 0.20 -7.25 10.14
CA GLY A 66 1.22 -6.61 10.97
C GLY A 66 1.58 -7.42 12.20
N ILE A 67 1.85 -8.72 12.03
CA ILE A 67 2.20 -9.62 13.13
C ILE A 67 3.71 -9.88 13.14
N GLY A 68 4.31 -9.92 14.33
CA GLY A 68 5.73 -10.24 14.51
C GLY A 68 6.64 -9.11 14.03
N ASP A 69 7.73 -9.46 13.33
CA ASP A 69 8.72 -8.48 12.88
C ASP A 69 8.22 -7.52 11.78
N TYR A 70 7.02 -7.78 11.25
CA TYR A 70 6.34 -7.08 10.16
C TYR A 70 5.28 -6.06 10.64
N ASP A 71 5.19 -5.78 11.94
CA ASP A 71 4.30 -4.75 12.50
C ASP A 71 4.77 -3.32 12.13
N ALA A 72 4.57 -2.94 10.88
CA ALA A 72 4.73 -1.58 10.41
C ALA A 72 3.34 -0.94 10.32
N PHE A 73 3.04 0.00 11.20
CA PHE A 73 1.77 0.74 11.21
C PHE A 73 0.53 -0.17 11.21
N GLY A 74 0.59 -1.37 11.82
CA GLY A 74 -0.50 -2.35 11.82
C GLY A 74 -0.63 -3.20 10.55
N GLY A 75 0.43 -3.30 9.75
CA GLY A 75 0.50 -4.15 8.58
C GLY A 75 0.01 -3.49 7.29
N ALA A 76 0.06 -4.25 6.19
CA ALA A 76 -0.31 -3.74 4.88
C ALA A 76 -1.80 -3.40 4.79
N ASP A 77 -2.68 -4.07 5.54
CA ASP A 77 -4.11 -3.74 5.60
C ASP A 77 -4.35 -2.33 6.14
N GLN A 78 -3.83 -2.05 7.34
CA GLN A 78 -3.99 -0.74 7.97
C GLN A 78 -3.30 0.33 7.14
N PHE A 79 -2.08 0.06 6.64
CA PHE A 79 -1.38 0.97 5.75
C PHE A 79 -2.21 1.29 4.49
N ALA A 80 -2.82 0.28 3.87
CA ALA A 80 -3.67 0.46 2.70
C ALA A 80 -4.86 1.37 2.99
N GLN A 81 -5.54 1.16 4.12
CA GLN A 81 -6.69 1.96 4.54
C GLN A 81 -6.30 3.42 4.85
N GLU A 82 -5.21 3.64 5.59
CA GLU A 82 -4.73 4.98 5.95
C GLU A 82 -4.29 5.81 4.74
N HIS A 83 -3.77 5.14 3.71
CA HIS A 83 -3.25 5.77 2.50
C HIS A 83 -4.19 5.69 1.28
N GLY A 84 -5.42 5.18 1.46
CA GLY A 84 -6.46 5.17 0.43
C GLY A 84 -6.19 4.21 -0.73
N PHE A 85 -5.49 3.10 -0.48
CA PHE A 85 -5.40 1.99 -1.42
C PHE A 85 -6.65 1.12 -1.29
N ARG A 86 -7.25 0.73 -2.42
CA ARG A 86 -8.46 -0.11 -2.43
C ARG A 86 -8.17 -1.60 -2.27
N ALA A 87 -6.93 -2.00 -2.50
CA ALA A 87 -6.49 -3.40 -2.44
C ALA A 87 -4.98 -3.50 -2.21
N VAL A 88 -4.57 -4.65 -1.67
CA VAL A 88 -3.19 -5.08 -1.54
C VAL A 88 -2.98 -6.34 -2.36
N VAL A 89 -1.89 -6.39 -3.12
CA VAL A 89 -1.49 -7.54 -3.93
C VAL A 89 -0.10 -7.96 -3.51
N TYR A 90 0.10 -9.24 -3.23
CA TYR A 90 1.42 -9.82 -3.00
C TYR A 90 1.86 -10.57 -4.24
N ARG A 91 3.13 -10.42 -4.62
CA ARG A 91 3.74 -11.18 -5.70
C ARG A 91 5.14 -11.61 -5.31
N ASP A 92 5.43 -12.90 -5.45
CA ASP A 92 6.75 -13.44 -5.17
C ASP A 92 7.53 -13.74 -6.46
N SER A 93 8.73 -14.30 -6.31
CA SER A 93 9.58 -14.65 -7.45
C SER A 93 9.13 -15.89 -8.21
N ALA A 94 8.31 -16.76 -7.61
CA ALA A 94 7.71 -17.92 -8.26
C ALA A 94 6.46 -17.56 -9.08
N GLY A 95 5.98 -16.31 -8.96
CA GLY A 95 4.77 -15.84 -9.63
C GLY A 95 3.48 -16.21 -8.89
N ALA A 96 3.59 -16.65 -7.64
CA ALA A 96 2.44 -16.76 -6.76
C ALA A 96 1.88 -15.36 -6.45
N LEU A 97 0.57 -15.31 -6.23
CA LEU A 97 -0.17 -14.05 -6.13
C LEU A 97 -1.26 -14.16 -5.07
N TRP A 98 -1.31 -13.20 -4.16
CA TRP A 98 -2.37 -13.08 -3.15
C TRP A 98 -3.01 -11.71 -3.29
N THR A 99 -4.32 -11.64 -3.08
CA THR A 99 -5.10 -10.42 -3.23
C THR A 99 -5.97 -10.20 -2.01
N TYR A 100 -5.91 -9.00 -1.45
CA TYR A 100 -6.76 -8.55 -0.35
C TYR A 100 -7.46 -7.24 -0.74
N GLY A 101 -8.70 -7.06 -0.28
CA GLY A 101 -9.52 -5.91 -0.60
C GLY A 101 -10.23 -6.01 -1.95
N ALA A 102 -10.50 -4.87 -2.60
CA ALA A 102 -11.35 -4.77 -3.78
C ALA A 102 -10.59 -5.03 -5.09
N THR A 103 -9.89 -6.16 -5.20
CA THR A 103 -9.21 -6.63 -6.42
C THR A 103 -9.26 -8.16 -6.48
N THR A 104 -9.53 -8.69 -7.67
CA THR A 104 -9.48 -10.14 -7.95
C THR A 104 -8.10 -10.58 -8.40
N ARG A 105 -7.83 -11.90 -8.36
CA ARG A 105 -6.57 -12.48 -8.84
C ARG A 105 -6.33 -12.21 -10.34
N ASP A 106 -7.37 -12.31 -11.16
CA ASP A 106 -7.29 -12.10 -12.62
C ASP A 106 -7.01 -10.64 -12.97
N GLU A 107 -7.64 -9.71 -12.25
CA GLU A 107 -7.32 -8.29 -12.34
C GLU A 107 -5.87 -8.03 -11.93
N ALA A 108 -5.43 -8.54 -10.78
CA ALA A 108 -4.06 -8.34 -10.29
C ALA A 108 -2.97 -8.89 -11.23
N GLN A 109 -3.26 -9.96 -11.98
CA GLN A 109 -2.36 -10.51 -13.01
C GLN A 109 -2.23 -9.58 -14.23
N SER A 110 -3.32 -8.94 -14.63
CA SER A 110 -3.39 -8.13 -15.85
C SER A 110 -3.17 -6.63 -15.62
N MET A 111 -3.16 -6.18 -14.37
CA MET A 111 -3.03 -4.77 -14.00
C MET A 111 -1.70 -4.15 -14.46
N PRO A 112 -1.76 -3.00 -15.17
CA PRO A 112 -0.55 -2.26 -15.51
C PRO A 112 0.08 -1.64 -14.26
N ARG A 113 1.41 -1.55 -14.27
CA ARG A 113 2.17 -0.77 -13.29
C ARG A 113 1.97 0.72 -13.54
N CYS A 114 1.77 1.46 -12.47
CA CYS A 114 1.83 2.92 -12.51
C CYS A 114 3.30 3.37 -12.58
N ARG A 115 3.56 4.44 -13.33
CA ARG A 115 4.91 5.01 -13.52
C ARG A 115 5.12 6.20 -12.59
#